data_AF-A0A7J0D7B5-F1
#
_entry.id   AF-A0A7J0D7B5-F1
#
_cell.length_a   1.000
_cell.length_b   1.000
_cell.length_c   1.000
_cell.angle_alpha   90.00
_cell.angle_beta   90.00
_cell.angle_gamma   90.00
#
_symmetry.space_group_name_H-M   'P 1'
#
loop_
_entity.id
_entity.type
_entity.pdbx_description
1 polymer ?
#
loop_
_entity_poly.entity_id
_entity_poly.type
_entity_poly.pdbx_seq_one_letter_code
_entity_poly.pdbx_strand_id
1 'polypeptide(L)'
;MAASLDRLDALVLTGEIGEDQPEVREEVCAGLPVLGLTGGLRPVVTERPEIVSEPGARVPVVVVPTGEAQQVDRETRALLAGRTEAADGGRSG
;
A
#
# COMPACT_ATOMS: atom_id res chain seq x y z
N MET A 1 -0.86 -15.24 12.44
CA MET A 1 -1.67 -14.76 11.30
C MET A 1 -1.57 -15.71 10.11
N ALA A 2 -0.39 -15.96 9.52
CA ALA A 2 -0.27 -16.92 8.42
C ALA A 2 -0.73 -18.36 8.78
N ALA A 3 -0.50 -18.81 10.02
CA ALA A 3 -0.97 -20.10 10.52
C ALA A 3 -2.51 -20.26 10.63
N SER A 4 -3.25 -19.17 10.37
CA SER A 4 -4.73 -19.16 10.35
C SER A 4 -5.29 -19.22 8.93
N LEU A 5 -4.42 -19.29 7.91
CA LEU A 5 -4.78 -19.39 6.50
C LEU A 5 -4.40 -20.77 5.98
N ASP A 6 -5.24 -21.34 5.11
CA ASP A 6 -4.89 -22.58 4.39
C ASP A 6 -3.78 -22.35 3.36
N ARG A 7 -3.64 -21.10 2.88
CA ARG A 7 -2.66 -20.68 1.88
C ARG A 7 -2.28 -19.21 2.04
N LEU A 8 -1.05 -18.90 1.69
CA LEU A 8 -0.56 -17.53 1.51
C LEU A 8 -0.40 -17.26 0.01
N ASP A 9 -1.26 -16.40 -0.55
CA ASP A 9 -1.23 -16.04 -1.98
C ASP A 9 -0.26 -14.90 -2.30
N ALA A 10 -0.06 -13.98 -1.36
CA ALA A 10 0.87 -12.85 -1.48
C ALA A 10 1.20 -12.28 -0.09
N LEU A 11 2.33 -11.58 0.00
CA LEU A 11 2.66 -10.69 1.12
C LEU A 11 2.54 -9.24 0.64
N VAL A 12 1.77 -8.42 1.36
CA VAL A 12 1.63 -6.98 1.08
C VAL A 12 2.40 -6.19 2.14
N LEU A 13 3.27 -5.30 1.69
CA LEU A 13 4.02 -4.34 2.52
C LEU A 13 3.48 -2.94 2.22
N THR A 14 3.23 -2.17 3.28
CA THR A 14 2.64 -0.83 3.22
C THR A 14 3.10 -0.03 4.44
N GLY A 15 2.86 1.27 4.45
CA GLY A 15 3.35 2.22 5.44
C GLY A 15 4.81 2.57 5.21
N GLU A 16 5.28 3.67 5.80
CA GLU A 16 6.63 4.22 5.55
C GLU A 16 7.74 3.16 5.63
N ILE A 17 7.71 2.27 6.63
CA ILE A 17 8.72 1.21 6.76
C ILE A 17 8.60 0.19 5.61
N GLY A 18 7.39 -0.23 5.27
CA GLY A 18 7.15 -1.17 4.18
C GLY A 18 7.46 -0.59 2.81
N GLU A 19 7.34 0.72 2.63
CA GLU A 19 7.49 1.43 1.35
C GLU A 19 8.90 1.96 1.13
N ASP A 20 9.51 2.59 2.15
CA ASP A 20 10.73 3.38 2.01
C ASP A 20 12.00 2.70 2.51
N GLN A 21 11.89 1.54 3.19
CA GLN A 21 13.04 0.84 3.77
C GLN A 21 13.29 -0.51 3.07
N PRO A 22 13.97 -0.52 1.91
CA PRO A 22 14.23 -1.76 1.16
C PRO A 22 14.98 -2.82 1.97
N GLU A 23 15.89 -2.41 2.84
CA GLU A 23 16.66 -3.32 3.69
C GLU A 23 15.76 -4.08 4.68
N VAL A 24 14.76 -3.40 5.23
CA VAL A 24 13.79 -4.03 6.15
C VAL A 24 12.92 -5.04 5.40
N ARG A 25 12.45 -4.70 4.19
CA ARG A 25 11.69 -5.66 3.38
C ARG A 25 12.51 -6.91 3.07
N GLU A 26 13.77 -6.69 2.70
CA GLU A 26 14.71 -7.76 2.35
C GLU A 26 14.95 -8.69 3.55
N GLU A 27 15.27 -8.15 4.72
CA GLU A 27 15.48 -8.94 5.94
C GLU A 27 14.22 -9.72 6.35
N VAL A 28 13.05 -9.09 6.30
CA VAL A 28 11.77 -9.75 6.63
C VAL A 28 11.49 -10.91 5.67
N CYS A 29 11.64 -10.71 4.36
CA CYS A 29 11.34 -11.74 3.37
C CYS A 29 12.37 -12.88 3.39
N ALA A 30 13.66 -12.55 3.53
CA ALA A 30 14.73 -13.53 3.67
C ALA A 30 14.62 -14.36 4.97
N GLY A 31 14.04 -13.79 6.02
CA GLY A 31 13.82 -14.46 7.31
C GLY A 31 12.62 -15.41 7.35
N LEU A 32 11.77 -15.44 6.32
CA LEU A 32 10.52 -16.22 6.31
C LEU A 32 10.42 -17.29 5.19
N PRO A 33 11.48 -18.10 4.93
CA PRO A 33 11.46 -19.09 3.85
C PRO A 33 10.43 -20.20 4.08
N VAL A 34 10.07 -20.48 5.34
CA VAL A 34 9.01 -21.45 5.69
C VAL A 34 7.65 -21.06 5.09
N LEU A 35 7.42 -19.76 4.89
CA LEU A 35 6.22 -19.24 4.26
C LEU A 35 6.33 -19.18 2.72
N GLY A 36 7.48 -19.55 2.15
CA GLY A 36 7.74 -19.47 0.71
C GLY A 36 8.17 -18.09 0.22
N LEU A 37 8.56 -17.20 1.14
CA LEU A 37 9.16 -15.91 0.83
C LEU A 37 10.67 -16.05 0.61
N THR A 38 11.21 -15.18 -0.23
CA THR A 38 12.65 -15.10 -0.50
C THR A 38 13.06 -13.64 -0.52
N GLY A 39 14.33 -13.38 -0.21
CA GLY A 39 14.97 -12.10 -0.50
C GLY A 39 15.21 -11.89 -2.00
N GLY A 40 16.07 -10.94 -2.33
CA GLY A 40 16.34 -10.48 -3.69
C GLY A 40 15.24 -9.58 -4.21
N LEU A 41 14.65 -8.75 -3.34
CA LEU A 41 13.56 -7.86 -3.75
C LEU A 41 14.08 -6.72 -4.65
N ARG A 42 13.33 -6.43 -5.71
CA ARG A 42 13.57 -5.29 -6.57
C ARG A 42 13.21 -3.99 -5.84
N PRO A 43 13.91 -2.88 -6.15
CA PRO A 43 13.51 -1.58 -5.65
C PRO A 43 12.12 -1.20 -6.17
N VAL A 44 11.36 -0.47 -5.35
CA VAL A 44 10.11 0.16 -5.77
C VAL A 44 10.47 1.38 -6.61
N VAL A 45 9.83 1.54 -7.75
CA VAL A 45 10.12 2.65 -8.69
C VAL A 45 8.92 3.54 -8.96
N THR A 46 7.73 3.17 -8.46
CA THR A 46 6.51 3.95 -8.66
C THR A 46 5.76 4.20 -7.36
N GLU A 47 5.03 5.31 -7.32
CA GLU A 47 4.03 5.62 -6.28
C GLU A 47 2.71 4.84 -6.49
N ARG A 48 2.81 3.58 -6.95
CA ARG A 48 1.67 2.70 -7.24
C ARG A 48 1.95 1.30 -6.72
N PRO A 49 0.91 0.46 -6.53
CA PRO A 49 1.10 -0.94 -6.19
C PRO A 49 2.04 -1.65 -7.17
N GLU A 50 3.10 -2.27 -6.65
CA GLU A 50 4.16 -2.90 -7.46
C GLU A 50 4.60 -4.23 -6.85
N ILE A 51 4.81 -5.25 -7.71
CA ILE A 51 5.39 -6.53 -7.29
C ILE A 51 6.91 -6.40 -7.27
N VAL A 52 7.49 -6.54 -6.08
CA VAL A 52 8.94 -6.40 -5.85
C VAL A 52 9.68 -7.73 -5.80
N SER A 53 8.98 -8.86 -5.67
CA SER A 53 9.61 -10.19 -5.78
C SER A 53 9.97 -10.55 -7.23
N GLU A 54 10.91 -11.49 -7.38
CA GLU A 54 11.25 -12.06 -8.69
C GLU A 54 10.04 -12.75 -9.37
N PRO A 55 9.99 -12.77 -10.71
CA PRO A 55 8.94 -13.49 -11.44
C PRO A 55 8.96 -14.98 -11.09
N GLY A 56 7.78 -15.53 -10.78
CA GLY A 56 7.65 -16.93 -10.39
C GLY A 56 7.95 -17.22 -8.91
N ALA A 57 8.15 -16.19 -8.07
CA ALA A 57 8.21 -16.36 -6.62
C ALA A 57 6.99 -17.15 -6.11
N ARG A 58 7.24 -18.09 -5.18
CA ARG A 58 6.18 -18.95 -4.60
C ARG A 58 5.10 -18.12 -3.92
N VAL A 59 5.53 -17.08 -3.20
CA VAL A 59 4.65 -16.04 -2.64
C VAL A 59 5.14 -14.70 -3.18
N PRO A 60 4.38 -14.04 -4.08
CA PRO A 60 4.67 -12.70 -4.52
C PRO A 60 4.68 -11.70 -3.38
N VAL A 61 5.64 -10.77 -3.42
CA VAL A 61 5.73 -9.64 -2.48
C VAL A 61 5.29 -8.37 -3.22
N VAL A 62 4.31 -7.68 -2.66
CA VAL A 62 3.71 -6.47 -3.24
C VAL A 62 3.92 -5.30 -2.29
N VAL A 63 4.42 -4.19 -2.79
CA VAL A 63 4.43 -2.92 -2.05
C VAL A 63 3.22 -2.10 -2.50
N VAL A 64 2.43 -1.62 -1.53
CA VAL A 64 1.22 -0.83 -1.77
C VAL A 64 1.35 0.50 -1.02
N PRO A 65 1.43 1.64 -1.73
CA PRO A 65 1.46 2.94 -1.09
C PRO A 65 0.20 3.21 -0.27
N THR A 66 0.36 3.72 0.94
CA THR A 66 -0.76 4.08 1.84
C THR A 66 -1.68 5.16 1.26
N GLY A 67 -1.12 6.11 0.50
CA GLY A 67 -1.89 7.14 -0.21
C GLY A 67 -2.50 8.22 0.70
N GLU A 68 -1.94 8.45 1.89
CA GLU A 68 -2.46 9.41 2.89
C GLU A 68 -2.66 10.83 2.29
N ALA A 69 -1.68 11.33 1.53
CA ALA A 69 -1.79 12.63 0.88
C ALA A 69 -2.96 12.70 -0.13
N GLN A 70 -3.22 11.60 -0.84
CA GLN A 70 -4.33 11.51 -1.80
C GLN A 70 -5.68 11.40 -1.08
N GLN A 71 -5.70 10.81 0.11
CA GLN A 71 -6.88 10.80 0.97
C GLN A 71 -7.20 12.21 1.47
N VAL A 72 -6.21 12.92 1.99
CA VAL A 72 -6.38 14.32 2.46
C VAL A 72 -6.83 15.24 1.32
N ASP A 73 -6.27 15.12 0.12
CA ASP A 73 -6.69 15.91 -1.06
C ASP A 73 -8.16 15.64 -1.44
N ARG A 74 -8.56 14.37 -1.48
CA ARG A 74 -9.95 13.98 -1.76
C ARG A 74 -10.93 14.53 -0.74
N GLU A 75 -10.62 14.38 0.55
CA GLU A 75 -11.45 14.88 1.65
C GLU A 75 -11.54 16.41 1.64
N THR A 76 -10.41 17.09 1.39
CA THR A 76 -10.36 18.56 1.29
C THR A 76 -11.23 19.05 0.14
N ARG A 77 -11.14 18.43 -1.04
CA ARG A 77 -12.00 18.78 -2.19
C ARG A 77 -13.48 18.53 -1.91
N ALA A 78 -13.81 17.41 -1.27
CA ALA A 78 -15.20 17.11 -0.89
C ALA A 78 -15.78 18.15 0.09
N LEU A 79 -14.99 18.59 1.07
CA LEU A 79 -15.38 19.64 2.02
C LEU A 79 -15.58 21.00 1.34
N LEU A 80 -14.74 21.35 0.37
CA LEU A 80 -14.90 22.60 -0.39
C LEU A 80 -16.13 22.56 -1.29
N ALA A 81 -16.39 21.44 -1.97
CA ALA A 81 -17.58 21.28 -2.82
C ALA A 81 -18.89 21.37 -2.03
N GLY A 82 -18.97 20.71 -0.87
CA GLY A 82 -20.17 20.77 -0.01
C GLY A 82 -20.42 22.15 0.62
N ARG A 83 -19.37 22.98 0.78
CA ARG A 83 -19.51 24.37 1.24
C ARG A 83 -20.06 25.30 0.17
N THR A 84 -19.77 25.05 -1.10
CA THR A 84 -20.31 25.83 -2.21
C THR A 84 -21.82 25.64 -2.34
N GLU A 85 -22.33 24.42 -2.16
CA GLU A 85 -23.77 24.13 -2.18
C GLU A 85 -24.53 24.80 -1.01
N ALA A 86 -23.95 24.79 0.19
CA ALA A 86 -24.53 25.47 1.35
C ALA A 86 -24.55 27.00 1.21
N ALA A 87 -23.60 27.58 0.47
CA ALA A 87 -23.53 29.02 0.21
C ALA A 87 -24.46 29.51 -0.92
N ASP A 88 -24.94 28.61 -1.78
CA ASP A 88 -25.91 28.91 -2.84
C ASP A 88 -27.37 28.75 -2.39
N GLY A 89 -27.65 27.84 -1.44
CA GLY A 89 -29.00 27.61 -0.90
C GLY A 89 -29.59 28.72 -0.01
N GLY A 90 -28.81 29.76 0.31
CA GLY A 90 -29.21 30.88 1.20
C GLY A 90 -29.68 32.17 0.50
N ARG A 91 -29.74 32.21 -0.84
CA ARG A 91 -30.12 33.40 -1.63
C ARG A 91 -31.52 33.31 -2.26
N SER A 92 -32.49 32.73 -1.56
CA SER A 92 -33.90 32.79 -1.96
C SER A 92 -34.76 33.10 -0.74
N GLY A 93 -34.97 34.40 -0.51
CA GLY A 93 -35.83 34.97 0.54
C GLY A 93 -35.94 36.47 0.33
#